data_AF-A0ABD2J2I2-F1
#
_entry.id   AF-A0ABD2J2I2-F1
#
_cell.length_a   1.000
_cell.length_b   1.000
_cell.length_c   1.000
_cell.angle_alpha   90.00
_cell.angle_beta   90.00
_cell.angle_gamma   90.00
#
_symmetry.space_group_name_H-M   'P 1'
#
loop_
_entity.id
_entity.type
_entity.pdbx_description
1 polymer ?
#
loop_
_entity_poly.entity_id
_entity_poly.type
_entity_poly.pdbx_seq_one_letter_code
_entity_poly.pdbx_strand_id
1 'polypeptide(L)'
;MLKIIIQFPRIIVSGVRLSPAAAAANNLALQQQARHRHSFAAQNWRLTPNTEKMDPEKARQHIPEPAIFTYASKDAILYALGIGANTAEDLHYVYEGHPDFQVFPTFAVVPGMVAVSLSDWPGIQFDLSRVLHGEQYIELYAPFPADGARLRSEIRVADLLDKGANAVIISEVTTFDDQTGEKLCFQQFAIFQGGAGGFGGIRTSPSERKVPPVPQGREPDAVLEERTLPDQAALYRLGSGDLNPLHIDADFAKMAGFPRPILHGLCSLGISCRLILHAFGRNLAQNLHSVKVRFSAPVVPGQTLVVEMWQQHKDNDNNGTAPKKVLFQTKVKETGKIVLSNCCVELRELSISDNLVPKSAGENATVGQVPNALKSAELFRAIGAELQKNSGQLKSVEDALILYEITSKGQVVGKYTVELKAGQGRVYEGEPRDGQKAAATVRVDDDDFAKLVGGQLDGTRAFLSGRLKVQGKLALLQRIDAVLRKTRNAQRSKL
;
A
#
# COMPACT_ATOMS: atom_id res chain seq x y z
N MET A 1 16.38 32.60 49.01
CA MET A 1 15.19 33.49 48.97
C MET A 1 14.67 33.54 47.54
N LEU A 2 13.36 33.74 47.40
CA LEU A 2 12.56 33.97 46.18
C LEU A 2 12.23 32.79 45.25
N LYS A 3 11.06 32.20 45.54
CA LYS A 3 10.05 31.75 44.56
C LYS A 3 9.45 32.96 43.83
N ILE A 4 9.25 32.88 42.52
CA ILE A 4 8.22 33.65 41.81
C ILE A 4 7.55 32.73 40.76
N ILE A 5 6.23 32.81 40.78
CA ILE A 5 5.21 32.07 40.05
C ILE A 5 5.03 32.67 38.66
N ILE A 6 4.87 31.85 37.62
CA ILE A 6 4.15 32.24 36.40
C ILE A 6 3.14 31.14 36.07
N GLN A 7 1.86 31.47 36.19
CA GLN A 7 0.70 30.67 35.81
C GLN A 7 0.54 30.67 34.28
N PHE A 8 0.15 29.52 33.71
CA PHE A 8 -0.44 29.44 32.37
C PHE A 8 -1.97 29.32 32.48
N PRO A 9 -2.76 29.96 31.60
CA PRO A 9 -4.21 29.91 31.64
C PRO A 9 -4.74 28.54 31.21
N ARG A 10 -5.77 28.06 31.92
CA ARG A 10 -6.59 26.91 31.54
C ARG A 10 -7.42 27.26 30.31
N ILE A 11 -7.18 26.58 29.20
CA ILE A 11 -8.17 26.44 28.13
C ILE A 11 -9.06 25.25 28.51
N ILE A 12 -10.32 25.56 28.81
CA ILE A 12 -11.38 24.56 28.98
C ILE A 12 -11.83 24.15 27.58
N VAL A 13 -11.61 22.90 27.20
CA VAL A 13 -12.34 22.26 26.10
C VAL A 13 -13.29 21.23 26.72
N SER A 14 -14.58 21.46 26.51
CA SER A 14 -15.67 20.61 26.94
C SER A 14 -15.70 19.29 26.17
N GLY A 15 -15.73 18.18 26.90
CA GLY A 15 -16.69 17.10 26.67
C GLY A 15 -16.38 16.04 25.59
N VAL A 16 -15.44 15.13 25.87
CA VAL A 16 -15.61 13.71 25.53
C VAL A 16 -15.07 12.89 26.72
N ARG A 17 -15.96 12.21 27.46
CA ARG A 17 -15.54 11.24 28.49
C ARG A 17 -15.13 9.95 27.77
N LEU A 18 -13.83 9.70 27.69
CA LEU A 18 -13.32 8.36 27.39
C LEU A 18 -13.75 7.41 28.51
N SER A 19 -14.11 6.17 28.17
CA SER A 19 -14.40 5.15 29.16
C SER A 19 -13.17 4.90 30.05
N PRO A 20 -13.35 4.51 31.32
CA PRO A 20 -12.22 4.23 32.23
C PRO A 20 -11.20 3.23 31.66
N ALA A 21 -11.66 2.29 30.81
CA ALA A 21 -10.81 1.33 30.12
C ALA A 21 -9.93 1.97 29.02
N ALA A 22 -10.48 2.90 28.23
CA ALA A 22 -9.73 3.62 27.19
C ALA A 22 -8.70 4.59 27.80
N ALA A 23 -9.02 5.22 28.94
CA ALA A 23 -8.09 6.05 29.69
C ALA A 23 -6.93 5.22 30.32
N ALA A 24 -7.22 4.00 30.79
CA ALA A 24 -6.22 3.09 31.32
C ALA A 24 -5.27 2.55 30.23
N ALA A 25 -5.78 2.20 29.05
CA ALA A 25 -4.98 1.73 27.92
C ALA A 25 -4.04 2.82 27.37
N ASN A 26 -4.52 4.07 27.25
CA ASN A 26 -3.69 5.20 26.86
C ASN A 26 -2.60 5.51 27.89
N ASN A 27 -2.91 5.43 29.18
CA ASN A 27 -1.92 5.61 30.24
C ASN A 27 -0.87 4.50 30.27
N LEU A 28 -1.24 3.25 29.95
CA LEU A 28 -0.28 2.14 29.89
C LEU A 28 0.64 2.25 28.67
N ALA A 29 0.11 2.64 27.51
CA ALA A 29 0.89 2.90 26.29
C ALA A 29 1.83 4.10 26.46
N LEU A 30 1.37 5.17 27.11
CA LEU A 30 2.21 6.33 27.46
C LEU A 30 3.26 5.97 28.52
N GLN A 31 2.96 5.09 29.48
CA GLN A 31 3.94 4.61 30.46
C GLN A 31 4.98 3.68 29.84
N GLN A 32 4.62 2.84 28.87
CA GLN A 32 5.57 2.03 28.10
C GLN A 32 6.46 2.90 27.21
N GLN A 33 5.89 3.89 26.51
CA GLN A 33 6.67 4.90 25.78
C GLN A 33 7.54 5.77 26.70
N ALA A 34 7.08 6.09 27.92
CA ALA A 34 7.85 6.83 28.91
C ALA A 34 8.99 6.00 29.50
N ARG A 35 8.84 4.68 29.65
CA ARG A 35 9.94 3.76 30.02
C ARG A 35 11.02 3.72 28.94
N HIS A 36 10.64 3.75 27.66
CA HIS A 36 11.59 3.91 26.54
C HIS A 36 12.25 5.30 26.54
N ARG A 37 11.51 6.38 26.83
CA ARG A 37 12.06 7.76 26.89
C ARG A 37 12.99 8.01 28.08
N HIS A 38 12.71 7.42 29.25
CA HIS A 38 13.57 7.56 30.43
C HIS A 38 14.83 6.68 30.38
N SER A 39 14.83 5.61 29.58
CA SER A 39 16.06 4.86 29.27
C SER A 39 17.05 5.72 28.45
N PHE A 40 16.55 6.56 27.54
CA PHE A 40 17.39 7.37 26.64
C PHE A 40 18.14 8.53 27.31
N ALA A 41 17.65 9.06 28.43
CA ALA A 41 18.18 10.31 29.01
C ALA A 41 19.04 10.13 30.27
N ALA A 42 19.20 8.92 30.80
CA ALA A 42 19.84 8.71 32.12
C ALA A 42 20.94 7.64 32.15
N GLN A 43 21.45 7.19 31.00
CA GLN A 43 22.65 6.35 30.98
C GLN A 43 23.90 7.20 30.78
N ASN A 44 24.67 7.36 31.86
CA ASN A 44 26.05 7.79 31.80
C ASN A 44 26.81 6.90 30.79
N TRP A 45 27.15 7.46 29.64
CA TRP A 45 27.92 6.82 28.56
C TRP A 45 29.37 6.60 29.02
N ARG A 46 29.60 5.70 29.99
CA ARG A 46 30.95 5.18 30.19
C ARG A 46 31.23 4.19 29.07
N LEU A 47 31.94 4.66 28.04
CA LEU A 47 32.59 3.83 27.02
C LEU A 47 33.70 3.00 27.68
N THR A 48 33.33 1.97 28.44
CA THR A 48 34.25 0.86 28.70
C THR A 48 34.28 0.00 27.43
N PRO A 49 35.45 -0.26 26.82
CA PRO A 49 35.55 -1.20 25.72
C PRO A 49 35.12 -2.58 26.23
N ASN A 50 33.90 -2.99 25.90
CA ASN A 50 33.45 -4.33 26.25
C ASN A 50 34.05 -5.30 25.23
N THR A 51 34.82 -6.28 25.69
CA THR A 51 35.59 -7.21 24.87
C THR A 51 34.83 -8.48 24.49
N GLU A 52 33.58 -8.63 24.96
CA GLU A 52 32.75 -9.79 24.62
C GLU A 52 32.32 -9.75 23.15
N LYS A 53 32.68 -10.80 22.41
CA LYS A 53 32.31 -10.97 21.00
C LYS A 53 30.83 -11.39 20.88
N MET A 54 30.27 -11.24 19.67
CA MET A 54 28.95 -11.79 19.35
C MET A 54 28.91 -13.30 19.65
N ASP A 55 27.82 -13.77 20.25
CA ASP A 55 27.56 -15.16 20.60
C ASP A 55 26.30 -15.66 19.87
N PRO A 56 26.46 -16.35 18.73
CA PRO A 56 25.33 -16.82 17.93
C PRO A 56 24.46 -17.85 18.64
N GLU A 57 25.02 -18.68 19.51
CA GLU A 57 24.26 -19.71 20.20
C GLU A 57 23.33 -19.07 21.24
N LYS A 58 23.89 -18.19 22.07
CA LYS A 58 23.13 -17.43 23.06
C LYS A 58 22.05 -16.55 22.40
N ALA A 59 22.38 -15.91 21.28
CA ALA A 59 21.44 -15.08 20.54
C ALA A 59 20.25 -15.87 19.97
N ARG A 60 20.49 -17.07 19.42
CA ARG A 60 19.42 -17.93 18.87
C ARG A 60 18.57 -18.61 19.94
N GLN A 61 19.13 -18.88 21.12
CA GLN A 61 18.41 -19.49 22.25
C GLN A 61 17.47 -18.50 22.96
N HIS A 62 17.70 -17.19 22.81
CA HIS A 62 16.86 -16.18 23.41
C HIS A 62 15.48 -16.11 22.75
N ILE A 63 14.43 -16.27 23.56
CA ILE A 63 13.03 -16.09 23.16
C ILE A 63 12.48 -14.96 24.03
N PRO A 64 12.32 -13.74 23.49
CA PRO A 64 11.73 -12.63 24.22
C PRO A 64 10.21 -12.75 24.32
N GLU A 65 9.60 -11.95 25.19
CA GLU A 65 8.15 -11.78 25.22
C GLU A 65 7.66 -11.18 23.88
N PRO A 66 6.49 -11.60 23.37
CA PRO A 66 5.94 -11.06 22.13
C PRO A 66 5.70 -9.55 22.22
N ALA A 67 6.04 -8.84 21.14
CA ALA A 67 5.78 -7.42 21.03
C ALA A 67 4.32 -7.17 20.63
N ILE A 68 3.69 -6.22 21.29
CA ILE A 68 2.30 -5.83 21.02
C ILE A 68 2.27 -4.50 20.28
N PHE A 69 1.50 -4.45 19.21
CA PHE A 69 1.27 -3.23 18.45
C PHE A 69 -0.22 -3.06 18.18
N THR A 70 -0.76 -1.88 18.49
CA THR A 70 -2.16 -1.53 18.20
C THR A 70 -2.20 -0.38 17.23
N TYR A 71 -3.12 -0.42 16.27
CA TYR A 71 -3.32 0.67 15.33
C TYR A 71 -4.79 0.86 15.00
N ALA A 72 -5.10 2.06 14.51
CA ALA A 72 -6.37 2.39 13.87
C ALA A 72 -6.16 2.71 12.39
N SER A 73 -7.25 2.82 11.64
CA SER A 73 -7.26 3.20 10.23
C SER A 73 -6.41 4.44 9.94
N LYS A 74 -6.42 5.43 10.84
CA LYS A 74 -5.56 6.62 10.77
C LYS A 74 -4.07 6.29 10.64
N ASP A 75 -3.56 5.33 11.39
CA ASP A 75 -2.14 4.96 11.36
C ASP A 75 -1.79 4.26 10.03
N ALA A 76 -2.68 3.40 9.54
CA ALA A 76 -2.56 2.75 8.24
C ALA A 76 -2.58 3.78 7.09
N ILE A 77 -3.48 4.77 7.14
CA ILE A 77 -3.55 5.87 6.17
C ILE A 77 -2.28 6.72 6.22
N LEU A 78 -1.80 7.05 7.43
CA LEU A 78 -0.58 7.84 7.59
C LEU A 78 0.65 7.12 7.02
N TYR A 79 0.72 5.80 7.21
CA TYR A 79 1.72 4.97 6.55
C TYR A 79 1.59 5.00 5.02
N ALA A 80 0.37 4.79 4.49
CA ALA A 80 0.11 4.80 3.05
C ALA A 80 0.52 6.13 2.40
N LEU A 81 0.14 7.27 2.99
CA LEU A 81 0.58 8.60 2.55
C LEU A 81 2.11 8.75 2.65
N GLY A 82 2.71 8.22 3.73
CA GLY A 82 4.16 8.21 3.93
C GLY A 82 4.95 7.44 2.87
N ILE A 83 4.32 6.53 2.13
CA ILE A 83 4.91 5.79 1.00
C ILE A 83 4.38 6.25 -0.36
N GLY A 84 3.81 7.46 -0.44
CA GLY A 84 3.42 8.09 -1.71
C GLY A 84 2.02 7.76 -2.22
N ALA A 85 1.18 7.07 -1.42
CA ALA A 85 -0.22 6.90 -1.79
C ALA A 85 -0.94 8.25 -1.91
N ASN A 86 -1.86 8.37 -2.87
CA ASN A 86 -2.54 9.62 -3.15
C ASN A 86 -4.05 9.42 -3.41
N THR A 87 -4.83 10.48 -3.25
CA THR A 87 -6.29 10.41 -3.37
C THR A 87 -6.81 10.18 -4.79
N ALA A 88 -5.99 10.39 -5.82
CA ALA A 88 -6.41 10.21 -7.21
C ALA A 88 -6.41 8.73 -7.65
N GLU A 89 -5.45 7.94 -7.16
CA GLU A 89 -5.24 6.55 -7.60
C GLU A 89 -5.40 5.52 -6.47
N ASP A 90 -5.23 5.95 -5.21
CA ASP A 90 -5.09 5.07 -4.05
C ASP A 90 -6.14 5.37 -2.97
N LEU A 91 -7.34 5.84 -3.36
CA LEU A 91 -8.38 6.25 -2.41
C LEU A 91 -8.71 5.13 -1.40
N HIS A 92 -8.68 3.86 -1.83
CA HIS A 92 -8.87 2.68 -0.98
C HIS A 92 -7.74 2.40 0.02
N TYR A 93 -6.62 3.12 -0.05
CA TYR A 93 -5.55 3.08 0.96
C TYR A 93 -5.55 4.32 1.88
N VAL A 94 -6.22 5.40 1.50
CA VAL A 94 -6.14 6.70 2.21
C VAL A 94 -7.47 7.23 2.73
N TYR A 95 -8.57 6.51 2.51
CA TYR A 95 -9.89 6.89 2.99
C TYR A 95 -10.57 5.70 3.67
N GLU A 96 -10.70 5.75 4.98
CA GLU A 96 -11.32 4.72 5.83
C GLU A 96 -12.80 4.48 5.51
N GLY A 97 -13.47 5.45 4.89
CA GLY A 97 -14.85 5.31 4.41
C GLY A 97 -14.97 4.70 3.01
N HIS A 98 -13.87 4.35 2.36
CA HIS A 98 -13.89 3.63 1.08
C HIS A 98 -14.41 2.19 1.31
N PRO A 99 -15.33 1.66 0.49
CA PRO A 99 -15.88 0.30 0.68
C PRO A 99 -14.82 -0.79 0.63
N ASP A 100 -13.78 -0.58 -0.18
CA ASP A 100 -12.62 -1.48 -0.30
C ASP A 100 -11.43 -0.94 0.49
N PHE A 101 -11.64 -0.17 1.56
CA PHE A 101 -10.55 0.34 2.37
C PHE A 101 -9.67 -0.82 2.88
N GLN A 102 -8.37 -0.71 2.62
CA GLN A 102 -7.39 -1.74 2.91
C GLN A 102 -6.15 -1.10 3.54
N VAL A 103 -5.49 -1.85 4.40
CA VAL A 103 -4.15 -1.48 4.88
C VAL A 103 -3.14 -1.87 3.82
N PHE A 104 -2.25 -0.95 3.45
CA PHE A 104 -1.24 -1.24 2.42
C PHE A 104 -0.31 -2.39 2.87
N PRO A 105 -0.01 -3.38 2.02
CA PRO A 105 0.68 -4.62 2.41
C PRO A 105 1.99 -4.47 3.19
N THR A 106 2.81 -3.48 2.81
CA THR A 106 4.12 -3.27 3.45
C THR A 106 4.02 -2.62 4.83
N PHE A 107 2.81 -2.24 5.28
CA PHE A 107 2.56 -1.85 6.67
C PHE A 107 3.02 -2.90 7.68
N ALA A 108 3.19 -4.17 7.25
CA ALA A 108 3.84 -5.24 7.99
C ALA A 108 5.12 -4.80 8.72
N VAL A 109 5.92 -3.90 8.12
CA VAL A 109 7.17 -3.43 8.72
C VAL A 109 6.96 -2.69 10.02
N VAL A 110 5.79 -2.08 10.24
CA VAL A 110 5.50 -1.30 11.46
C VAL A 110 5.47 -2.17 12.72
N PRO A 111 4.59 -3.19 12.84
CA PRO A 111 4.65 -4.11 13.98
C PRO A 111 5.95 -4.94 14.00
N GLY A 112 6.55 -5.19 12.83
CA GLY A 112 7.85 -5.87 12.73
C GLY A 112 8.99 -5.11 13.40
N MET A 113 9.11 -3.80 13.13
CA MET A 113 10.11 -2.93 13.74
C MET A 113 9.91 -2.79 15.25
N VAL A 114 8.67 -2.79 15.73
CA VAL A 114 8.40 -2.78 17.18
C VAL A 114 8.94 -4.05 17.86
N ALA A 115 8.91 -5.20 17.17
CA ALA A 115 9.47 -6.45 17.68
C ALA A 115 10.99 -6.51 17.59
N VAL A 116 11.59 -5.89 16.57
CA VAL A 116 13.06 -5.82 16.41
C VAL A 116 13.64 -4.82 17.40
N SER A 117 13.99 -5.32 18.60
CA SER A 117 14.79 -4.55 19.56
C SER A 117 16.26 -4.52 19.11
N LEU A 118 16.82 -3.32 19.05
CA LEU A 118 18.27 -3.08 18.87
C LEU A 118 18.97 -2.78 20.20
N SER A 119 18.44 -3.31 21.30
CA SER A 119 19.07 -3.27 22.62
C SER A 119 18.81 -4.57 23.36
N ASP A 120 19.66 -4.84 24.36
CA ASP A 120 19.43 -5.87 25.39
C ASP A 120 19.18 -7.30 24.87
N TRP A 121 19.68 -7.65 23.69
CA TRP A 121 19.57 -9.01 23.14
C TRP A 121 20.76 -9.88 23.58
N PRO A 122 20.57 -10.96 24.37
CA PRO A 122 21.65 -11.81 24.83
C PRO A 122 22.52 -12.35 23.68
N GLY A 123 23.84 -12.16 23.77
CA GLY A 123 24.77 -12.60 22.73
C GLY A 123 24.92 -11.62 21.55
N ILE A 124 24.21 -10.49 21.56
CA ILE A 124 24.39 -9.43 20.57
C ILE A 124 24.75 -8.13 21.28
N GLN A 125 25.80 -7.47 20.81
CA GLN A 125 26.16 -6.13 21.24
C GLN A 125 25.84 -5.16 20.12
N PHE A 126 24.90 -4.25 20.35
CA PHE A 126 24.54 -3.25 19.36
C PHE A 126 25.39 -1.98 19.49
N ASP A 127 26.02 -1.57 18.39
CA ASP A 127 26.56 -0.22 18.22
C ASP A 127 25.66 0.52 17.24
N LEU A 128 24.69 1.26 17.80
CA LEU A 128 23.68 1.96 17.02
C LEU A 128 24.26 2.98 16.03
N SER A 129 25.48 3.47 16.27
CA SER A 129 26.15 4.40 15.34
C SER A 129 26.66 3.73 14.06
N ARG A 130 26.69 2.39 14.04
CA ARG A 130 27.24 1.56 12.96
C ARG A 130 26.26 0.48 12.48
N VAL A 131 25.00 0.61 12.84
CA VAL A 131 23.91 -0.26 12.41
C VAL A 131 23.28 0.30 11.13
N LEU A 132 23.14 -0.57 10.14
CA LEU A 132 22.42 -0.31 8.90
C LEU A 132 21.39 -1.40 8.65
N HIS A 133 20.21 -1.01 8.22
CA HIS A 133 19.24 -1.96 7.70
C HIS A 133 19.70 -2.38 6.29
N GLY A 134 20.18 -3.62 6.14
CA GLY A 134 20.78 -4.12 4.91
C GLY A 134 19.79 -4.76 3.95
N GLU A 135 18.89 -5.61 4.46
CA GLU A 135 17.89 -6.31 3.63
C GLU A 135 16.58 -6.50 4.38
N GLN A 136 15.48 -6.52 3.63
CA GLN A 136 14.14 -6.78 4.15
C GLN A 136 13.47 -7.86 3.31
N TYR A 137 12.81 -8.80 3.98
CA TYR A 137 11.83 -9.71 3.39
C TYR A 137 10.50 -9.60 4.11
N ILE A 138 9.40 -9.68 3.37
CA ILE A 138 8.02 -9.72 3.88
C ILE A 138 7.28 -10.81 3.11
N GLU A 139 6.53 -11.64 3.82
CA GLU A 139 5.60 -12.63 3.27
C GLU A 139 4.25 -12.48 3.96
N LEU A 140 3.19 -12.40 3.17
CA LEU A 140 1.84 -12.09 3.63
C LEU A 140 0.96 -13.32 3.49
N TYR A 141 0.36 -13.72 4.61
CA TYR A 141 -0.56 -14.86 4.71
C TYR A 141 -2.01 -14.40 4.66
N ALA A 142 -2.33 -13.29 5.32
CA ALA A 142 -3.66 -12.68 5.39
C ALA A 142 -3.56 -11.14 5.33
N PRO A 143 -4.62 -10.42 4.91
CA PRO A 143 -4.65 -8.97 4.94
C PRO A 143 -4.65 -8.46 6.39
N PHE A 144 -4.08 -7.28 6.62
CA PHE A 144 -4.19 -6.60 7.90
C PHE A 144 -5.62 -6.09 8.13
N PRO A 145 -6.17 -6.19 9.36
CA PRO A 145 -7.48 -5.62 9.66
C PRO A 145 -7.56 -4.13 9.33
N ALA A 146 -8.70 -3.67 8.82
CA ALA A 146 -8.85 -2.29 8.37
C ALA A 146 -8.74 -1.27 9.53
N ASP A 147 -9.22 -1.61 10.73
CA ASP A 147 -9.25 -0.68 11.86
C ASP A 147 -9.19 -1.41 13.21
N GLY A 148 -8.78 -0.68 14.25
CA GLY A 148 -8.83 -1.11 15.66
C GLY A 148 -8.07 -2.38 16.00
N ALA A 149 -7.07 -2.77 15.20
CA ALA A 149 -6.40 -4.05 15.36
C ALA A 149 -5.38 -4.04 16.50
N ARG A 150 -5.25 -5.20 17.14
CA ARG A 150 -4.19 -5.50 18.09
C ARG A 150 -3.37 -6.66 17.52
N LEU A 151 -2.11 -6.39 17.26
CA LEU A 151 -1.17 -7.32 16.65
C LEU A 151 -0.16 -7.80 17.69
N ARG A 152 0.21 -9.07 17.58
CA ARG A 152 1.24 -9.72 18.39
C ARG A 152 2.34 -10.22 17.48
N SER A 153 3.56 -9.76 17.71
CA SER A 153 4.74 -10.10 16.92
C SER A 153 5.72 -10.91 17.76
N GLU A 154 6.01 -12.11 17.30
CA GLU A 154 7.03 -12.98 17.87
C GLU A 154 8.31 -12.84 17.07
N ILE A 155 9.42 -12.57 17.74
CA ILE A 155 10.74 -12.41 17.13
C ILE A 155 11.70 -13.51 17.59
N ARG A 156 12.57 -13.93 16.68
CA ARG A 156 13.78 -14.70 17.00
C ARG A 156 14.96 -14.21 16.16
N VAL A 157 16.17 -14.36 16.68
CA VAL A 157 17.37 -14.28 15.85
C VAL A 157 17.54 -15.64 15.16
N ALA A 158 17.43 -15.65 13.84
CA ALA A 158 17.61 -16.86 13.04
C ALA A 158 19.08 -17.20 12.88
N ASP A 159 19.94 -16.19 12.69
CA ASP A 159 21.39 -16.38 12.60
C ASP A 159 22.19 -15.09 12.82
N LEU A 160 23.46 -15.27 13.20
CA LEU A 160 24.49 -14.23 13.20
C LEU A 160 25.60 -14.60 12.23
N LEU A 161 25.82 -13.77 11.21
CA LEU A 161 26.84 -13.99 10.19
C LEU A 161 28.09 -13.18 10.49
N ASP A 162 29.24 -13.82 10.45
CA ASP A 162 30.54 -13.16 10.52
C ASP A 162 31.02 -12.81 9.10
N LYS A 163 31.02 -11.51 8.79
CA LYS A 163 31.48 -10.95 7.51
C LYS A 163 32.87 -10.32 7.66
N GLY A 164 33.73 -10.91 8.49
CA GLY A 164 35.11 -10.45 8.70
C GLY A 164 35.14 -9.31 9.71
N ALA A 165 35.26 -8.07 9.25
CA ALA A 165 35.22 -6.91 10.15
C ALA A 165 33.79 -6.59 10.65
N ASN A 166 32.76 -7.18 10.06
CA ASN A 166 31.36 -6.80 10.28
C ASN A 166 30.49 -8.01 10.61
N ALA A 167 29.34 -7.78 11.22
CA ALA A 167 28.34 -8.80 11.49
C ALA A 167 27.05 -8.54 10.69
N VAL A 168 26.30 -9.59 10.39
CA VAL A 168 24.90 -9.48 9.96
C VAL A 168 24.02 -10.26 10.93
N ILE A 169 23.02 -9.59 11.48
CA ILE A 169 22.02 -10.18 12.37
C ILE A 169 20.78 -10.45 11.51
N ILE A 170 20.41 -11.72 11.36
CA ILE A 170 19.20 -12.14 10.67
C ILE A 170 18.13 -12.38 11.73
N SER A 171 17.14 -11.51 11.80
CA SER A 171 16.00 -11.63 12.70
C SER A 171 14.75 -11.99 11.91
N GLU A 172 13.95 -12.90 12.46
CA GLU A 172 12.68 -13.30 11.89
C GLU A 172 11.55 -12.87 12.82
N VAL A 173 10.53 -12.25 12.24
CA VAL A 173 9.36 -11.79 12.97
C VAL A 173 8.12 -12.40 12.34
N THR A 174 7.29 -13.08 13.14
CA THR A 174 5.95 -13.50 12.72
C THR A 174 4.92 -12.68 13.46
N THR A 175 4.01 -12.06 12.71
CA THR A 175 2.95 -11.22 13.28
C THR A 175 1.60 -11.91 13.12
N PHE A 176 0.84 -11.90 14.20
CA PHE A 176 -0.50 -12.46 14.32
C PHE A 176 -1.49 -11.36 14.70
N ASP A 177 -2.75 -11.55 14.33
CA ASP A 177 -3.86 -10.89 15.03
C ASP A 177 -3.92 -11.48 16.46
N ASP A 178 -3.81 -10.61 17.47
CA ASP A 178 -3.73 -11.04 18.88
C ASP A 178 -5.06 -11.59 19.41
N GLN A 179 -6.18 -11.21 18.79
CA GLN A 179 -7.52 -11.64 19.21
C GLN A 179 -7.89 -12.98 18.56
N THR A 180 -7.64 -13.14 17.27
CA THR A 180 -8.05 -14.34 16.51
C THR A 180 -6.96 -15.41 16.44
N GLY A 181 -5.70 -15.04 16.66
CA GLY A 181 -4.54 -15.90 16.43
C GLY A 181 -4.20 -16.11 14.96
N GLU A 182 -4.86 -15.42 14.03
CA GLU A 182 -4.58 -15.53 12.60
C GLU A 182 -3.17 -15.03 12.29
N LYS A 183 -2.39 -15.85 11.58
CA LYS A 183 -1.05 -15.46 11.11
C LYS A 183 -1.20 -14.47 9.96
N LEU A 184 -0.75 -13.24 10.15
CA LEU A 184 -0.88 -12.18 9.15
C LEU A 184 0.34 -12.13 8.22
N CYS A 185 1.55 -12.07 8.80
CA CYS A 185 2.77 -11.96 8.03
C CYS A 185 3.98 -12.63 8.70
N PHE A 186 4.99 -12.90 7.87
CA PHE A 186 6.34 -13.23 8.29
C PHE A 186 7.31 -12.22 7.69
N GLN A 187 8.33 -11.84 8.43
CA GLN A 187 9.33 -10.88 8.00
C GLN A 187 10.72 -11.39 8.36
N GLN A 188 11.71 -11.07 7.53
CA GLN A 188 13.11 -11.26 7.87
C GLN A 188 13.85 -9.94 7.69
N PHE A 189 14.45 -9.48 8.78
CA PHE A 189 15.29 -8.29 8.85
C PHE A 189 16.75 -8.73 8.81
N ALA A 190 17.54 -8.18 7.90
CA ALA A 190 18.99 -8.35 7.92
C ALA A 190 19.65 -7.04 8.32
N ILE A 191 20.11 -6.98 9.57
CA ILE A 191 20.79 -5.82 10.13
C ILE A 191 22.29 -6.00 10.00
N PHE A 192 22.94 -5.08 9.29
CA PHE A 192 24.40 -5.03 9.17
C PHE A 192 24.96 -4.17 10.29
N GLN A 193 25.96 -4.68 11.02
CA GLN A 193 26.66 -3.91 12.03
C GLN A 193 28.15 -3.86 11.75
N GLY A 194 28.65 -2.64 11.54
CA GLY A 194 30.06 -2.38 11.31
C GLY A 194 30.91 -2.69 12.54
N GLY A 195 32.06 -3.35 12.36
CA GLY A 195 33.04 -3.60 13.42
C GLY A 195 32.69 -4.70 14.43
N ALA A 196 31.53 -5.34 14.27
CA ALA A 196 31.07 -6.40 15.15
C ALA A 196 31.42 -7.82 14.66
N GLY A 197 32.25 -7.94 13.63
CA GLY A 197 32.72 -9.23 13.11
C GLY A 197 33.91 -9.81 13.89
N GLY A 198 34.53 -10.87 13.38
CA GLY A 198 35.72 -11.49 13.97
C GLY A 198 35.42 -12.37 15.18
N PHE A 199 34.18 -12.85 15.27
CA PHE A 199 33.68 -13.77 16.30
C PHE A 199 33.70 -15.24 15.86
N GLY A 200 34.09 -15.53 14.61
CA GLY A 200 34.23 -16.89 14.11
C GLY A 200 32.91 -17.55 13.74
N GLY A 201 31.86 -16.75 13.50
CA GLY A 201 30.55 -17.24 13.08
C GLY A 201 30.52 -17.76 11.63
N ILE A 202 29.39 -18.34 11.26
CA ILE A 202 29.13 -18.78 9.88
C ILE A 202 29.09 -17.57 8.94
N ARG A 203 29.47 -17.77 7.66
CA ARG A 203 29.49 -16.68 6.66
C ARG A 203 28.19 -16.54 5.88
N THR A 204 27.37 -17.59 5.85
CA THR A 204 26.10 -17.67 5.11
C THR A 204 25.10 -18.43 5.95
N SER A 205 23.82 -18.07 5.86
CA SER A 205 22.74 -18.79 6.55
C SER A 205 21.84 -19.51 5.53
N PRO A 206 21.40 -20.75 5.82
CA PRO A 206 20.32 -21.38 5.07
C PRO A 206 18.96 -20.70 5.29
N SER A 207 18.80 -19.95 6.37
CA SER A 207 17.59 -19.19 6.69
C SER A 207 17.47 -17.91 5.86
N GLU A 208 18.58 -17.39 5.32
CA GLU A 208 18.62 -16.17 4.51
C GLU A 208 17.72 -16.29 3.28
N ARG A 209 16.73 -15.41 3.16
CA ARG A 209 15.86 -15.33 1.98
C ARG A 209 16.64 -14.70 0.82
N LYS A 210 16.96 -15.52 -0.19
CA LYS A 210 17.73 -15.12 -1.38
C LYS A 210 16.83 -14.99 -2.60
N VAL A 211 17.20 -14.07 -3.49
CA VAL A 211 16.57 -13.90 -4.80
C VAL A 211 17.66 -13.75 -5.87
N PRO A 212 17.39 -14.18 -7.12
CA PRO A 212 18.33 -13.99 -8.19
C PRO A 212 18.50 -12.49 -8.52
N PRO A 213 19.65 -12.08 -9.09
CA PRO A 213 19.81 -10.72 -9.59
C PRO A 213 18.85 -10.46 -10.76
N VAL A 214 18.62 -9.17 -11.08
CA VAL A 214 17.88 -8.79 -12.29
C VAL A 214 18.61 -9.28 -13.55
N PRO A 215 17.89 -9.60 -14.64
CA PRO A 215 18.50 -10.05 -15.89
C PRO A 215 19.49 -9.03 -16.45
N GLN A 216 20.69 -9.48 -16.85
CA GLN A 216 21.67 -8.63 -17.51
C GLN A 216 21.43 -8.60 -19.01
N GLY A 217 21.49 -7.42 -19.63
CA GLY A 217 21.34 -7.25 -21.08
C GLY A 217 19.91 -7.42 -21.63
N ARG A 218 18.90 -7.47 -20.75
CA ARG A 218 17.48 -7.43 -21.12
C ARG A 218 16.84 -6.15 -20.57
N GLU A 219 16.16 -5.39 -21.43
CA GLU A 219 15.41 -4.20 -21.02
C GLU A 219 14.29 -4.55 -20.01
N PRO A 220 13.96 -3.65 -19.06
CA PRO A 220 12.83 -3.85 -18.17
C PRO A 220 11.51 -3.98 -18.94
N ASP A 221 10.62 -4.85 -18.49
CA ASP A 221 9.28 -5.00 -19.07
C ASP A 221 8.34 -3.86 -18.67
N ALA A 222 8.58 -3.23 -17.51
CA ALA A 222 7.92 -2.01 -17.09
C ALA A 222 8.89 -1.10 -16.32
N VAL A 223 8.69 0.21 -16.47
CA VAL A 223 9.42 1.24 -15.74
C VAL A 223 8.41 2.27 -15.25
N LEU A 224 8.32 2.46 -13.94
CA LEU A 224 7.51 3.52 -13.33
C LEU A 224 8.40 4.45 -12.52
N GLU A 225 8.03 5.73 -12.48
CA GLU A 225 8.76 6.75 -11.75
C GLU A 225 7.86 7.44 -10.73
N GLU A 226 8.44 7.79 -9.59
CA GLU A 226 7.78 8.62 -8.59
C GLU A 226 8.77 9.61 -7.99
N ARG A 227 8.40 10.89 -8.02
CA ARG A 227 9.13 11.93 -7.31
C ARG A 227 8.68 11.95 -5.86
N THR A 228 9.61 11.65 -4.95
CA THR A 228 9.35 11.76 -3.51
C THR A 228 9.13 13.21 -3.10
N LEU A 229 8.36 13.45 -2.04
CA LEU A 229 8.24 14.78 -1.46
C LEU A 229 9.58 15.23 -0.83
N PRO A 230 9.90 16.53 -0.83
CA PRO A 230 11.00 17.05 -0.02
C PRO A 230 10.88 16.66 1.46
N ASP A 231 9.64 16.59 1.98
CA ASP A 231 9.33 16.22 3.36
C ASP A 231 8.91 14.74 3.53
N GLN A 232 9.20 13.86 2.54
CA GLN A 232 8.76 12.46 2.56
C GLN A 232 9.21 11.72 3.83
N ALA A 233 10.46 11.94 4.26
CA ALA A 233 11.00 11.32 5.47
C ALA A 233 10.31 11.82 6.74
N ALA A 234 9.91 13.09 6.78
CA ALA A 234 9.20 13.69 7.91
C ALA A 234 7.78 13.13 8.05
N LEU A 235 7.12 12.79 6.93
CA LEU A 235 5.83 12.11 6.93
C LEU A 235 5.97 10.63 7.26
N TYR A 236 6.87 9.91 6.57
CA TYR A 236 7.05 8.47 6.72
C TYR A 236 7.39 8.08 8.16
N ARG A 237 8.27 8.82 8.85
CA ARG A 237 8.62 8.53 10.25
C ARG A 237 7.43 8.54 11.20
N LEU A 238 6.38 9.31 10.90
CA LEU A 238 5.17 9.35 11.71
C LEU A 238 4.26 8.16 11.43
N GLY A 239 4.12 7.77 10.17
CA GLY A 239 3.29 6.62 9.77
C GLY A 239 3.93 5.27 10.08
N SER A 240 5.26 5.19 10.04
CA SER A 240 6.00 3.94 10.30
C SER A 240 6.47 3.78 11.73
N GLY A 241 6.56 4.88 12.49
CA GLY A 241 7.16 4.89 13.82
C GLY A 241 8.69 4.86 13.85
N ASP A 242 9.38 4.85 12.70
CA ASP A 242 10.84 4.97 12.65
C ASP A 242 11.28 6.42 12.85
N LEU A 243 11.48 6.77 14.12
CA LEU A 243 11.82 8.11 14.58
C LEU A 243 13.33 8.43 14.52
N ASN A 244 14.17 7.59 13.90
CA ASN A 244 15.62 7.78 13.86
C ASN A 244 16.01 9.19 13.34
N PRO A 245 16.80 9.98 14.09
CA PRO A 245 17.18 11.34 13.71
C PRO A 245 17.96 11.43 12.40
N LEU A 246 18.59 10.34 11.94
CA LEU A 246 19.25 10.23 10.63
C LEU A 246 18.37 10.71 9.46
N HIS A 247 17.05 10.59 9.60
CA HIS A 247 16.08 10.88 8.55
C HIS A 247 15.48 12.29 8.63
N ILE A 248 15.87 13.12 9.61
CA ILE A 248 15.29 14.47 9.78
C ILE A 248 16.26 15.53 10.29
N ASP A 249 17.23 15.15 11.13
CA ASP A 249 18.18 16.08 11.74
C ASP A 249 19.46 16.16 10.89
N ALA A 250 19.78 17.36 10.41
CA ALA A 250 20.91 17.57 9.52
C ALA A 250 22.27 17.37 10.20
N ASP A 251 22.39 17.68 11.49
CA ASP A 251 23.65 17.54 12.23
C ASP A 251 23.88 16.08 12.60
N PHE A 252 22.82 15.36 12.97
CA PHE A 252 22.90 13.92 13.17
C PHE A 252 23.27 13.18 11.88
N ALA A 253 22.65 13.55 10.74
CA ALA A 253 22.99 12.94 9.46
C ALA A 253 24.47 13.16 9.07
N LYS A 254 25.00 14.37 9.27
CA LYS A 254 26.43 14.69 9.06
C LYS A 254 27.34 13.86 9.96
N MET A 255 27.01 13.76 11.25
CA MET A 255 27.74 12.93 12.20
C MET A 255 27.76 11.45 11.78
N ALA A 256 26.65 10.96 11.22
CA ALA A 256 26.52 9.61 10.67
C ALA A 256 27.17 9.43 9.28
N GLY A 257 27.86 10.45 8.75
CA GLY A 257 28.58 10.38 7.47
C GLY A 257 27.75 10.73 6.23
N PHE A 258 26.55 11.28 6.39
CA PHE A 258 25.71 11.71 5.28
C PHE A 258 25.67 13.24 5.18
N PRO A 259 25.78 13.84 3.98
CA PRO A 259 25.82 15.30 3.85
C PRO A 259 24.51 16.00 4.27
N ARG A 260 23.40 15.25 4.33
CA ARG A 260 22.04 15.69 4.68
C ARG A 260 21.19 14.48 5.07
N PRO A 261 20.01 14.66 5.70
CA PRO A 261 19.11 13.57 6.01
C PRO A 261 18.75 12.74 4.78
N ILE A 262 18.68 11.42 4.97
CA ILE A 262 18.33 10.46 3.92
C ILE A 262 16.92 9.92 4.16
N LEU A 263 16.24 9.51 3.10
CA LEU A 263 14.95 8.82 3.18
C LEU A 263 15.15 7.42 3.76
N HIS A 264 14.18 6.95 4.55
CA HIS A 264 14.17 5.58 5.06
C HIS A 264 14.21 4.57 3.91
N GLY A 265 15.05 3.54 4.02
CA GLY A 265 15.08 2.44 3.05
C GLY A 265 13.72 1.76 2.91
N LEU A 266 13.03 1.55 4.03
CA LEU A 266 11.68 0.98 4.07
C LEU A 266 10.61 1.87 3.41
N CYS A 267 10.80 3.19 3.38
CA CYS A 267 9.95 4.08 2.58
C CYS A 267 10.16 3.85 1.08
N SER A 268 11.42 3.73 0.64
CA SER A 268 11.75 3.42 -0.76
C SER A 268 11.21 2.04 -1.18
N LEU A 269 11.25 1.05 -0.27
CA LEU A 269 10.59 -0.25 -0.45
C LEU A 269 9.08 -0.07 -0.62
N GLY A 270 8.43 0.68 0.27
CA GLY A 270 6.99 0.93 0.23
C GLY A 270 6.54 1.54 -1.08
N ILE A 271 7.21 2.60 -1.53
CA ILE A 271 6.97 3.25 -2.83
C ILE A 271 7.15 2.25 -3.97
N SER A 272 8.24 1.48 -3.96
CA SER A 272 8.51 0.50 -5.02
C SER A 272 7.41 -0.58 -5.11
N CYS A 273 6.95 -1.09 -3.96
CA CYS A 273 5.83 -2.04 -3.91
C CYS A 273 4.51 -1.43 -4.40
N ARG A 274 4.24 -0.15 -4.10
CA ARG A 274 3.04 0.56 -4.57
C ARG A 274 3.02 0.64 -6.09
N LEU A 275 4.13 1.05 -6.69
CA LEU A 275 4.28 1.11 -8.15
C LEU A 275 4.17 -0.28 -8.80
N ILE A 276 4.76 -1.32 -8.19
CA ILE A 276 4.65 -2.70 -8.70
C ILE A 276 3.20 -3.22 -8.63
N LEU A 277 2.48 -2.95 -7.53
CA LEU A 277 1.06 -3.31 -7.43
C LEU A 277 0.20 -2.55 -8.43
N HIS A 278 0.49 -1.29 -8.69
CA HIS A 278 -0.18 -0.53 -9.74
C HIS A 278 0.07 -1.14 -11.13
N ALA A 279 1.31 -1.54 -11.44
CA ALA A 279 1.67 -2.14 -12.72
C ALA A 279 1.10 -3.55 -12.94
N PHE A 280 1.16 -4.41 -11.91
CA PHE A 280 0.94 -5.85 -12.07
C PHE A 280 -0.06 -6.46 -11.08
N GLY A 281 -0.36 -5.76 -9.99
CA GLY A 281 -1.21 -6.24 -8.89
C GLY A 281 -2.61 -5.64 -8.84
N ARG A 282 -3.08 -4.98 -9.91
CA ARG A 282 -4.39 -4.27 -9.97
C ARG A 282 -4.58 -3.22 -8.88
N ASN A 283 -3.48 -2.74 -8.29
CA ASN A 283 -3.46 -1.87 -7.12
C ASN A 283 -4.24 -2.40 -5.89
N LEU A 284 -4.27 -3.73 -5.69
CA LEU A 284 -5.01 -4.38 -4.61
C LEU A 284 -4.08 -5.06 -3.61
N ALA A 285 -4.33 -4.87 -2.31
CA ALA A 285 -3.42 -5.33 -1.25
C ALA A 285 -3.26 -6.86 -1.24
N GLN A 286 -4.37 -7.57 -1.46
CA GLN A 286 -4.40 -9.03 -1.46
C GLN A 286 -3.52 -9.67 -2.55
N ASN A 287 -3.10 -8.90 -3.55
CA ASN A 287 -2.31 -9.42 -4.66
C ASN A 287 -0.81 -9.45 -4.35
N LEU A 288 -0.33 -8.74 -3.32
CA LEU A 288 1.05 -8.89 -2.87
C LEU A 288 1.19 -10.18 -2.03
N HIS A 289 1.99 -11.13 -2.48
CA HIS A 289 2.29 -12.33 -1.70
C HIS A 289 3.56 -12.16 -0.86
N SER A 290 4.66 -11.77 -1.49
CA SER A 290 5.92 -11.55 -0.81
C SER A 290 6.77 -10.49 -1.51
N VAL A 291 7.70 -9.89 -0.76
CA VAL A 291 8.72 -8.98 -1.30
C VAL A 291 10.05 -9.22 -0.60
N LYS A 292 11.14 -9.25 -1.37
CA LYS A 292 12.53 -9.21 -0.92
C LYS A 292 13.20 -7.97 -1.51
N VAL A 293 13.99 -7.25 -0.71
CA VAL A 293 14.91 -6.20 -1.20
C VAL A 293 16.24 -6.23 -0.48
N ARG A 294 17.28 -5.67 -1.13
CA ARG A 294 18.54 -5.26 -0.51
C ARG A 294 18.76 -3.76 -0.67
N PHE A 295 18.94 -3.06 0.45
CA PHE A 295 19.25 -1.63 0.47
C PHE A 295 20.72 -1.43 0.07
N SER A 296 20.95 -0.65 -0.97
CA SER A 296 22.26 -0.58 -1.65
C SER A 296 22.88 0.82 -1.65
N ALA A 297 22.05 1.86 -1.59
CA ALA A 297 22.49 3.25 -1.52
C ALA A 297 21.39 4.13 -0.89
N PRO A 298 21.74 5.27 -0.29
CA PRO A 298 20.76 6.20 0.27
C PRO A 298 19.97 6.93 -0.82
N VAL A 299 18.73 7.27 -0.50
CA VAL A 299 17.88 8.21 -1.24
C VAL A 299 17.81 9.51 -0.46
N VAL A 300 17.83 10.65 -1.13
CA VAL A 300 17.53 11.93 -0.48
C VAL A 300 16.07 12.31 -0.74
N PRO A 301 15.29 12.73 0.27
CA PRO A 301 13.93 13.23 0.05
C PRO A 301 13.87 14.33 -1.02
N GLY A 302 12.86 14.28 -1.89
CA GLY A 302 12.72 15.15 -3.06
C GLY A 302 13.32 14.58 -4.35
N GLN A 303 14.10 13.50 -4.29
CA GLN A 303 14.61 12.80 -5.47
C GLN A 303 13.53 11.92 -6.12
N THR A 304 13.74 11.58 -7.40
CA THR A 304 12.85 10.70 -8.16
C THR A 304 13.35 9.26 -8.13
N LEU A 305 12.50 8.36 -7.62
CA LEU A 305 12.69 6.92 -7.72
C LEU A 305 12.24 6.44 -9.10
N VAL A 306 13.02 5.55 -9.70
CA VAL A 306 12.70 4.83 -10.93
C VAL A 306 12.72 3.34 -10.61
N VAL A 307 11.57 2.68 -10.73
CA VAL A 307 11.38 1.26 -10.45
C VAL A 307 11.35 0.52 -11.77
N GLU A 308 12.39 -0.28 -12.01
CA GLU A 308 12.54 -1.10 -13.21
C GLU A 308 12.15 -2.53 -12.88
N MET A 309 11.30 -3.14 -13.72
CA MET A 309 10.61 -4.39 -13.39
C MET A 309 10.76 -5.40 -14.54
N TRP A 310 11.08 -6.64 -14.20
CA TRP A 310 11.21 -7.77 -15.13
C TRP A 310 10.30 -8.91 -14.68
N GLN A 311 9.35 -9.26 -15.53
CA GLN A 311 8.42 -10.37 -15.32
C GLN A 311 9.16 -11.70 -15.54
N GLN A 312 9.09 -12.60 -14.57
CA GLN A 312 9.50 -13.98 -14.76
C GLN A 312 8.31 -14.76 -15.34
N HIS A 313 8.30 -14.96 -16.66
CA HIS A 313 7.37 -15.90 -17.27
C HIS A 313 7.82 -17.33 -16.97
N LYS A 314 6.87 -18.21 -16.60
CA LYS A 314 7.05 -19.62 -16.92
C LYS A 314 6.81 -19.74 -18.41
N ASP A 315 7.76 -20.30 -19.14
CA ASP A 315 7.56 -20.66 -20.54
C ASP A 315 6.23 -21.44 -20.65
N ASN A 316 5.23 -20.85 -21.31
CA ASN A 316 3.96 -21.42 -21.83
C ASN A 316 2.58 -20.89 -21.37
N ASP A 317 2.43 -19.88 -20.50
CA ASP A 317 1.08 -19.33 -20.19
C ASP A 317 0.83 -17.94 -20.80
N ASN A 318 0.53 -17.91 -22.11
CA ASN A 318 0.08 -16.73 -22.85
C ASN A 318 -1.39 -16.35 -22.60
N ASN A 319 -1.93 -16.60 -21.40
CA ASN A 319 -3.36 -16.48 -21.12
C ASN A 319 -3.79 -15.20 -20.39
N GLY A 320 -2.97 -14.14 -20.39
CA GLY A 320 -3.32 -12.85 -19.79
C GLY A 320 -3.35 -12.83 -18.25
N THR A 321 -2.69 -13.79 -17.61
CA THR A 321 -2.47 -13.85 -16.15
C THR A 321 -1.33 -12.92 -15.74
N ALA A 322 -1.47 -12.23 -14.59
CA ALA A 322 -0.38 -11.41 -14.05
C ALA A 322 0.86 -12.26 -13.74
N PRO A 323 2.07 -11.68 -13.85
CA PRO A 323 3.30 -12.40 -13.53
C PRO A 323 3.28 -12.83 -12.07
N LYS A 324 3.45 -14.13 -11.82
CA LYS A 324 3.56 -14.66 -10.44
C LYS A 324 4.78 -14.10 -9.71
N LYS A 325 5.81 -13.68 -10.47
CA LYS A 325 7.08 -13.20 -9.93
C LYS A 325 7.65 -12.08 -10.79
N VAL A 326 8.03 -10.99 -10.15
CA VAL A 326 8.60 -9.79 -10.77
C VAL A 326 9.92 -9.48 -10.08
N LEU A 327 11.03 -9.63 -10.79
CA LEU A 327 12.31 -9.11 -10.35
C LEU A 327 12.30 -7.61 -10.55
N PHE A 328 12.90 -6.85 -9.64
CA PHE A 328 12.96 -5.40 -9.80
C PHE A 328 14.25 -4.82 -9.25
N GLN A 329 14.53 -3.59 -9.63
CA GLN A 329 15.48 -2.73 -8.96
C GLN A 329 14.92 -1.31 -8.91
N THR A 330 15.38 -0.53 -7.93
CA THR A 330 15.01 0.88 -7.81
C THR A 330 16.26 1.72 -7.89
N LYS A 331 16.26 2.74 -8.75
CA LYS A 331 17.34 3.72 -8.88
C LYS A 331 16.85 5.14 -8.63
N VAL A 332 17.78 6.04 -8.32
CA VAL A 332 17.52 7.48 -8.26
C VAL A 332 17.76 8.08 -9.64
N LYS A 333 16.74 8.69 -10.24
CA LYS A 333 16.79 9.27 -11.59
C LYS A 333 17.94 10.26 -11.75
N GLU A 334 18.11 11.14 -10.77
CA GLU A 334 19.08 12.23 -10.80
C GLU A 334 20.55 11.77 -10.76
N THR A 335 20.82 10.54 -10.29
CA THR A 335 22.19 10.05 -10.10
C THR A 335 22.49 8.74 -10.81
N GLY A 336 21.46 8.03 -11.29
CA GLY A 336 21.56 6.67 -11.81
C GLY A 336 21.90 5.60 -10.77
N LYS A 337 22.09 5.96 -9.49
CA LYS A 337 22.48 5.00 -8.44
C LYS A 337 21.34 4.05 -8.11
N ILE A 338 21.64 2.76 -8.09
CA ILE A 338 20.73 1.71 -7.60
C ILE A 338 20.65 1.80 -6.08
N VAL A 339 19.44 2.00 -5.56
CA VAL A 339 19.15 2.13 -4.12
C VAL A 339 18.51 0.87 -3.56
N LEU A 340 17.76 0.13 -4.36
CA LEU A 340 17.28 -1.23 -4.06
C LEU A 340 17.79 -2.19 -5.14
N SER A 341 18.58 -3.19 -4.73
CA SER A 341 19.13 -4.23 -5.61
C SER A 341 18.69 -5.63 -5.15
N ASN A 342 18.88 -6.65 -5.98
CA ASN A 342 18.49 -8.03 -5.69
C ASN A 342 17.06 -8.09 -5.12
N CYS A 343 16.11 -7.48 -5.83
CA CYS A 343 14.73 -7.39 -5.37
C CYS A 343 13.80 -8.29 -6.17
N CYS A 344 12.77 -8.77 -5.48
CA CYS A 344 11.73 -9.58 -6.07
C CYS A 344 10.41 -9.33 -5.36
N VAL A 345 9.33 -9.21 -6.13
CA VAL A 345 7.96 -9.33 -5.64
C VAL A 345 7.36 -10.62 -6.19
N GLU A 346 6.68 -11.37 -5.34
CA GLU A 346 5.77 -12.42 -5.78
C GLU A 346 4.33 -11.95 -5.60
N LEU A 347 3.53 -12.14 -6.65
CA LEU A 347 2.12 -11.79 -6.66
C LEU A 347 1.27 -13.05 -6.51
N ARG A 348 0.13 -12.94 -5.83
CA ARG A 348 -0.87 -14.02 -5.81
C ARG A 348 -1.45 -14.20 -7.22
N GLU A 349 -1.76 -15.44 -7.59
CA GLU A 349 -2.35 -15.75 -8.91
C GLU A 349 -3.65 -14.96 -9.10
N LEU A 350 -3.69 -14.15 -10.16
CA LEU A 350 -4.90 -13.46 -10.58
C LEU A 350 -5.66 -14.39 -11.53
N SER A 351 -6.63 -15.17 -11.04
CA SER A 351 -7.42 -15.99 -11.95
C SER A 351 -8.39 -15.10 -12.76
N ILE A 352 -8.65 -15.48 -14.01
CA ILE A 352 -9.67 -14.83 -14.86
C ILE A 352 -11.07 -14.98 -14.23
N SER A 353 -11.27 -15.99 -13.38
CA SER A 353 -12.49 -16.28 -12.63
C SER A 353 -12.66 -15.48 -11.33
N ASP A 354 -11.66 -14.73 -10.86
CA ASP A 354 -11.81 -13.88 -9.65
C ASP A 354 -12.63 -12.62 -9.92
N ASN A 355 -13.04 -12.41 -11.17
CA ASN A 355 -14.16 -11.56 -11.53
C ASN A 355 -15.43 -12.42 -11.62
N LEU A 356 -16.14 -12.61 -10.50
CA LEU A 356 -17.60 -12.75 -10.40
C LEU A 356 -17.99 -13.00 -8.93
N VAL A 357 -18.58 -11.98 -8.31
CA VAL A 357 -19.41 -12.03 -7.09
C VAL A 357 -18.68 -12.39 -5.78
N PRO A 358 -18.63 -11.47 -4.79
CA PRO A 358 -18.36 -11.84 -3.40
C PRO A 358 -19.39 -12.90 -2.97
N LYS A 359 -18.91 -14.09 -2.59
CA LYS A 359 -19.74 -15.13 -1.97
C LYS A 359 -20.50 -14.49 -0.81
N SER A 360 -21.83 -14.52 -0.90
CA SER A 360 -22.75 -14.13 0.15
C SER A 360 -22.40 -14.86 1.44
N ALA A 361 -21.87 -14.13 2.42
CA ALA A 361 -21.90 -14.57 3.81
C ALA A 361 -23.37 -14.57 4.26
N GLY A 362 -23.74 -15.66 4.92
CA GLY A 362 -25.09 -15.98 5.34
C GLY A 362 -25.72 -14.95 6.27
N GLU A 363 -27.03 -15.11 6.35
CA GLU A 363 -28.04 -14.27 6.99
C GLU A 363 -27.74 -13.87 8.44
N ASN A 364 -28.30 -12.69 8.77
CA ASN A 364 -28.66 -12.16 10.08
C ASN A 364 -27.57 -11.49 10.93
N ALA A 365 -27.43 -10.16 10.78
CA ALA A 365 -27.60 -9.20 11.88
C ALA A 365 -27.65 -7.75 11.35
N THR A 366 -28.32 -6.89 12.10
CA THR A 366 -28.98 -5.64 11.71
C THR A 366 -28.11 -4.36 11.69
N VAL A 367 -28.32 -3.57 10.63
CA VAL A 367 -28.37 -2.08 10.52
C VAL A 367 -27.16 -1.23 10.95
N GLY A 368 -26.55 -0.59 9.94
CA GLY A 368 -25.74 0.63 10.06
C GLY A 368 -24.94 0.98 8.78
N GLN A 369 -25.61 1.29 7.65
CA GLN A 369 -24.97 1.51 6.33
C GLN A 369 -24.56 2.96 6.04
N VAL A 370 -23.35 3.15 5.49
CA VAL A 370 -22.98 4.22 4.53
C VAL A 370 -22.50 3.54 3.21
N PRO A 371 -22.85 4.02 1.99
CA PRO A 371 -22.88 3.19 0.76
C PRO A 371 -21.56 3.10 -0.04
N ASN A 372 -21.40 1.92 -0.67
CA ASN A 372 -20.36 1.48 -1.61
C ASN A 372 -20.13 2.38 -2.84
N ALA A 373 -18.95 2.19 -3.46
CA ALA A 373 -18.55 2.65 -4.78
C ALA A 373 -19.59 2.25 -5.83
N LEU A 374 -19.81 3.15 -6.80
CA LEU A 374 -20.87 3.01 -7.79
C LEU A 374 -20.52 1.95 -8.84
N LYS A 375 -21.39 0.96 -9.03
CA LYS A 375 -21.31 -0.09 -10.06
C LYS A 375 -21.20 0.51 -11.46
N SER A 376 -21.87 1.63 -11.69
CA SER A 376 -21.84 2.38 -12.94
C SER A 376 -20.45 2.87 -13.35
N ALA A 377 -19.55 3.15 -12.40
CA ALA A 377 -18.22 3.70 -12.69
C ALA A 377 -17.39 2.77 -13.59
N GLU A 378 -17.36 1.49 -13.26
CA GLU A 378 -16.65 0.48 -14.06
C GLU A 378 -17.33 0.23 -15.41
N LEU A 379 -18.66 0.26 -15.43
CA LEU A 379 -19.44 0.08 -16.65
C LEU A 379 -19.21 1.23 -17.64
N PHE A 380 -19.07 2.47 -17.18
CA PHE A 380 -18.72 3.59 -18.06
C PHE A 380 -17.31 3.50 -18.62
N ARG A 381 -16.34 2.98 -17.86
CA ARG A 381 -15.00 2.68 -18.39
C ARG A 381 -15.06 1.61 -19.48
N ALA A 382 -15.84 0.54 -19.27
CA ALA A 382 -16.05 -0.51 -20.26
C ALA A 382 -16.73 0.02 -21.53
N ILE A 383 -17.78 0.85 -21.39
CA ILE A 383 -18.44 1.51 -22.52
C ILE A 383 -17.45 2.39 -23.29
N GLY A 384 -16.59 3.15 -22.60
CA GLY A 384 -15.54 3.97 -23.23
C GLY A 384 -14.55 3.15 -24.05
N ALA A 385 -14.04 2.04 -23.49
CA ALA A 385 -13.14 1.15 -24.21
C ALA A 385 -13.81 0.52 -25.44
N GLU A 386 -15.09 0.17 -25.35
CA GLU A 386 -15.83 -0.45 -26.46
C GLU A 386 -16.13 0.54 -27.59
N LEU A 387 -16.46 1.79 -27.25
CA LEU A 387 -16.64 2.86 -28.24
C LEU A 387 -15.35 3.14 -29.02
N GLN A 388 -14.19 3.06 -28.36
CA GLN A 388 -12.89 3.22 -29.02
C GLN A 388 -12.59 2.07 -29.99
N LYS A 389 -12.83 0.83 -29.58
CA LYS A 389 -12.64 -0.37 -30.42
C LYS A 389 -13.53 -0.38 -31.66
N ASN A 390 -14.73 0.20 -31.57
CA ASN A 390 -15.72 0.21 -32.65
C ASN A 390 -15.84 1.55 -33.38
N SER A 391 -14.79 2.37 -33.36
CA SER A 391 -14.70 3.67 -34.07
C SER A 391 -15.20 3.63 -35.52
N GLY A 392 -14.95 2.54 -36.25
CA GLY A 392 -15.43 2.34 -37.63
C GLY A 392 -16.97 2.37 -37.79
N GLN A 393 -17.73 1.91 -36.79
CA GLN A 393 -19.19 1.91 -36.79
C GLN A 393 -19.78 3.27 -36.36
N LEU A 394 -18.95 4.15 -35.78
CA LEU A 394 -19.34 5.49 -35.35
C LEU A 394 -19.23 6.53 -36.48
N LYS A 395 -18.74 6.17 -37.67
CA LYS A 395 -18.58 7.10 -38.81
C LYS A 395 -19.88 7.73 -39.29
N SER A 396 -21.02 7.08 -39.07
CA SER A 396 -22.35 7.57 -39.45
C SER A 396 -23.16 8.14 -38.27
N VAL A 397 -22.52 8.37 -37.12
CA VAL A 397 -23.17 8.90 -35.92
C VAL A 397 -23.06 10.42 -35.92
N GLU A 398 -24.18 11.10 -35.65
CA GLU A 398 -24.21 12.55 -35.45
C GLU A 398 -23.47 12.94 -34.16
N ASP A 399 -22.73 14.04 -34.21
CA ASP A 399 -22.03 14.58 -33.04
C ASP A 399 -23.01 14.87 -31.91
N ALA A 400 -22.78 14.26 -30.75
CA ALA A 400 -23.66 14.39 -29.61
C ALA A 400 -22.96 14.11 -28.27
N LEU A 401 -23.45 14.80 -27.24
CA LEU A 401 -23.07 14.59 -25.84
C LEU A 401 -24.27 14.05 -25.07
N ILE A 402 -24.06 12.97 -24.32
CA ILE A 402 -25.10 12.40 -23.47
C ILE A 402 -24.60 12.38 -22.05
N LEU A 403 -25.34 13.05 -21.17
CA LEU A 403 -25.06 13.06 -19.75
C LEU A 403 -25.83 11.93 -19.06
N TYR A 404 -25.15 11.12 -18.28
CA TYR A 404 -25.74 10.15 -17.38
C TYR A 404 -25.61 10.66 -15.95
N GLU A 405 -26.74 10.79 -15.27
CA GLU A 405 -26.84 11.08 -13.85
C GLU A 405 -27.19 9.80 -13.11
N ILE A 406 -26.18 9.22 -12.46
CA ILE A 406 -26.36 8.01 -11.67
C ILE A 406 -26.88 8.39 -10.31
N THR A 407 -27.96 7.75 -9.91
CA THR A 407 -28.57 7.96 -8.60
C THR A 407 -28.36 6.78 -7.65
N SER A 408 -28.33 7.06 -6.36
CA SER A 408 -28.51 6.05 -5.32
C SER A 408 -29.42 6.63 -4.26
N LYS A 409 -30.44 5.87 -3.84
CA LYS A 409 -31.48 6.34 -2.91
C LYS A 409 -32.12 7.68 -3.36
N GLY A 410 -32.27 7.88 -4.67
CA GLY A 410 -32.90 9.05 -5.28
C GLY A 410 -32.00 10.30 -5.41
N GLN A 411 -30.79 10.30 -4.86
CA GLN A 411 -29.82 11.39 -4.97
C GLN A 411 -28.83 11.11 -6.11
N VAL A 412 -28.38 12.15 -6.83
CA VAL A 412 -27.32 11.99 -7.85
C VAL A 412 -26.00 11.79 -7.13
N VAL A 413 -25.37 10.66 -7.40
CA VAL A 413 -24.12 10.21 -6.78
C VAL A 413 -22.98 10.12 -7.79
N GLY A 414 -23.28 10.16 -9.08
CA GLY A 414 -22.27 10.19 -10.14
C GLY A 414 -22.79 10.84 -11.42
N LYS A 415 -21.89 11.45 -12.19
CA LYS A 415 -22.18 12.03 -13.51
C LYS A 415 -21.15 11.55 -14.52
N TYR A 416 -21.61 11.08 -15.68
CA TYR A 416 -20.74 10.61 -16.75
C TYR A 416 -21.22 11.16 -18.09
N THR A 417 -20.30 11.66 -18.90
CA THR A 417 -20.62 12.13 -20.24
C THR A 417 -20.08 11.16 -21.28
N VAL A 418 -20.97 10.69 -22.14
CA VAL A 418 -20.63 9.95 -23.37
C VAL A 418 -20.59 10.97 -24.51
N GLU A 419 -19.41 11.18 -25.09
CA GLU A 419 -19.24 11.98 -26.31
C GLU A 419 -19.14 11.06 -27.51
N LEU A 420 -19.98 11.34 -28.50
CA LEU A 420 -19.96 10.71 -29.80
C LEU A 420 -19.64 11.77 -30.84
N LYS A 421 -18.69 11.45 -31.72
CA LYS A 421 -18.34 12.19 -32.92
C LYS A 421 -18.22 11.22 -34.08
N ALA A 422 -18.30 11.72 -35.31
CA ALA A 422 -18.09 10.90 -36.49
C ALA A 422 -16.76 10.12 -36.42
N GLY A 423 -16.85 8.80 -36.24
CA GLY A 423 -15.70 7.90 -36.15
C GLY A 423 -14.97 7.88 -34.79
N GLN A 424 -15.49 8.54 -33.76
CA GLN A 424 -14.85 8.61 -32.45
C GLN A 424 -15.89 8.59 -31.33
N GLY A 425 -15.69 7.77 -30.30
CA GLY A 425 -16.50 7.78 -29.09
C GLY A 425 -15.62 7.75 -27.85
N ARG A 426 -15.97 8.57 -26.85
CA ARG A 426 -15.28 8.59 -25.56
C ARG A 426 -16.28 8.73 -24.42
N VAL A 427 -15.88 8.26 -23.25
CA VAL A 427 -16.61 8.45 -22.00
C VAL A 427 -15.68 9.12 -21.01
N TYR A 428 -16.18 10.08 -20.26
CA TYR A 428 -15.45 10.72 -19.18
C TYR A 428 -16.39 11.07 -18.03
N GLU A 429 -15.83 11.16 -16.84
CA GLU A 429 -16.56 11.57 -15.64
C GLU A 429 -16.82 13.08 -15.65
N GLY A 430 -17.99 13.46 -15.14
CA GLY A 430 -18.45 14.83 -15.04
C GLY A 430 -19.38 15.26 -16.17
N GLU A 431 -19.75 16.55 -16.14
CA GLU A 431 -20.61 17.19 -17.12
C GLU A 431 -19.90 17.43 -18.46
N PRO A 432 -20.65 17.69 -19.55
CA PRO A 432 -20.08 18.14 -20.81
C PRO A 432 -19.06 19.27 -20.64
N ARG A 433 -17.90 19.14 -21.27
CA ARG A 433 -16.80 20.11 -21.13
C ARG A 433 -17.06 21.35 -21.99
N ASP A 434 -16.29 22.41 -21.73
CA ASP A 434 -16.23 23.62 -22.56
C ASP A 434 -17.59 24.34 -22.74
N GLY A 435 -18.48 24.24 -21.75
CA GLY A 435 -19.80 24.86 -21.76
C GLY A 435 -20.79 24.26 -22.77
N GLN A 436 -20.45 23.11 -23.36
CA GLN A 436 -21.33 22.41 -24.30
C GLN A 436 -22.56 21.85 -23.58
N LYS A 437 -23.70 21.76 -24.28
CA LYS A 437 -24.94 21.21 -23.70
C LYS A 437 -25.12 19.76 -24.11
N ALA A 438 -25.56 18.92 -23.17
CA ALA A 438 -25.94 17.55 -23.46
C ALA A 438 -27.15 17.51 -24.40
N ALA A 439 -27.07 16.73 -25.48
CA ALA A 439 -28.17 16.47 -26.40
C ALA A 439 -29.24 15.56 -25.77
N ALA A 440 -28.86 14.75 -24.80
CA ALA A 440 -29.76 13.99 -23.94
C ALA A 440 -29.18 13.84 -22.52
N THR A 441 -30.05 13.78 -21.52
CA THR A 441 -29.70 13.44 -20.14
C THR A 441 -30.48 12.21 -19.70
N VAL A 442 -29.76 11.23 -19.14
CA VAL A 442 -30.30 9.97 -18.65
C VAL A 442 -30.09 9.89 -17.16
N ARG A 443 -31.15 9.70 -16.39
CA ARG A 443 -31.09 9.54 -14.94
C ARG A 443 -31.58 8.18 -14.52
N VAL A 444 -30.77 7.45 -13.76
CA VAL A 444 -31.01 6.05 -13.43
C VAL A 444 -30.29 5.65 -12.15
N ASP A 445 -30.89 4.76 -11.38
CA ASP A 445 -30.25 4.18 -10.20
C ASP A 445 -29.05 3.31 -10.57
N ASP A 446 -28.00 3.33 -9.75
CA ASP A 446 -26.75 2.61 -9.99
C ASP A 446 -26.95 1.11 -10.23
N ASP A 447 -27.85 0.48 -9.47
CA ASP A 447 -28.19 -0.93 -9.64
C ASP A 447 -28.96 -1.19 -10.94
N ASP A 448 -29.83 -0.26 -11.31
CA ASP A 448 -30.65 -0.37 -12.50
C ASP A 448 -29.84 -0.08 -13.77
N PHE A 449 -28.86 0.80 -13.68
CA PHE A 449 -27.87 1.00 -14.73
C PHE A 449 -27.06 -0.27 -14.97
N ALA A 450 -26.60 -0.94 -13.91
CA ALA A 450 -25.90 -2.22 -14.03
C ALA A 450 -26.77 -3.30 -14.69
N LYS A 451 -28.05 -3.39 -14.31
CA LYS A 451 -29.00 -4.32 -14.95
C LYS A 451 -29.30 -3.96 -16.41
N LEU A 452 -29.32 -2.67 -16.76
CA LEU A 452 -29.51 -2.23 -18.15
C LEU A 452 -28.33 -2.64 -19.02
N VAL A 453 -27.10 -2.36 -18.59
CA VAL A 453 -25.88 -2.73 -19.32
C VAL A 453 -25.73 -4.25 -19.42
N GLY A 454 -25.97 -4.96 -18.31
CA GLY A 454 -25.93 -6.43 -18.27
C GLY A 454 -27.09 -7.11 -19.01
N GLY A 455 -28.13 -6.37 -19.41
CA GLY A 455 -29.29 -6.88 -20.14
C GLY A 455 -30.33 -7.60 -19.28
N GLN A 456 -30.23 -7.55 -17.95
CA GLN A 456 -31.23 -8.06 -17.03
C GLN A 456 -32.45 -7.12 -16.90
N LEU A 457 -32.30 -5.85 -17.29
CA LEU A 457 -33.39 -4.88 -17.35
C LEU A 457 -33.49 -4.32 -18.77
N ASP A 458 -34.70 -4.32 -19.34
CA ASP A 458 -34.96 -3.70 -20.64
C ASP A 458 -35.15 -2.18 -20.49
N GLY A 459 -34.52 -1.41 -21.38
CA GLY A 459 -34.56 0.07 -21.34
C GLY A 459 -35.95 0.66 -21.53
N THR A 460 -36.80 0.04 -22.35
CA THR A 460 -38.18 0.52 -22.58
C THR A 460 -39.03 0.28 -21.33
N ARG A 461 -38.90 -0.90 -20.72
CA ARG A 461 -39.58 -1.23 -19.47
C ARG A 461 -39.10 -0.37 -18.29
N ALA A 462 -37.80 -0.09 -18.20
CA ALA A 462 -37.24 0.80 -17.18
C ALA A 462 -37.77 2.23 -17.33
N PHE A 463 -37.91 2.72 -18.56
CA PHE A 463 -38.45 4.05 -18.83
C PHE A 463 -39.95 4.15 -18.47
N LEU A 464 -40.77 3.21 -18.94
CA LEU A 464 -42.22 3.20 -18.68
C LEU A 464 -42.55 3.04 -17.18
N SER A 465 -41.70 2.35 -16.42
CA SER A 465 -41.86 2.20 -14.96
C SER A 465 -41.28 3.37 -14.14
N GLY A 466 -40.71 4.38 -14.79
CA GLY A 466 -40.11 5.55 -14.14
C GLY A 466 -38.75 5.31 -13.47
N ARG A 467 -38.18 4.10 -13.60
CA ARG A 467 -36.86 3.70 -13.08
C ARG A 467 -35.70 4.25 -13.90
N LEU A 468 -35.97 4.58 -15.16
CA LEU A 468 -35.08 5.29 -16.07
C LEU A 468 -35.79 6.56 -16.52
N LYS A 469 -35.18 7.73 -16.30
CA LYS A 469 -35.70 9.01 -16.80
C LYS A 469 -34.80 9.51 -17.91
N VAL A 470 -35.41 9.99 -18.99
CA VAL A 470 -34.69 10.55 -20.13
C VAL A 470 -35.24 11.92 -20.46
N GLN A 471 -34.35 12.88 -20.67
CA GLN A 471 -34.64 14.21 -21.21
C GLN A 471 -33.80 14.46 -22.46
N GLY A 472 -34.34 15.17 -23.46
CA GLY A 472 -33.64 15.46 -24.72
C GLY A 472 -33.91 14.46 -25.85
N LYS A 473 -32.97 14.30 -26.79
CA LYS A 473 -33.17 13.55 -28.05
C LYS A 473 -33.19 12.03 -27.84
N LEU A 474 -34.36 11.46 -27.56
CA LEU A 474 -34.55 10.02 -27.29
C LEU A 474 -34.04 9.08 -28.41
N ALA A 475 -34.16 9.48 -29.68
CA ALA A 475 -33.70 8.70 -30.83
C ALA A 475 -32.18 8.42 -30.81
N LEU A 476 -31.39 9.26 -30.14
CA LEU A 476 -29.95 9.10 -29.99
C LEU A 476 -29.59 7.92 -29.05
N LEU A 477 -30.37 7.73 -27.99
CA LEU A 477 -30.14 6.66 -27.02
C LEU A 477 -30.44 5.27 -27.59
N GLN A 478 -31.47 5.18 -28.46
CA GLN A 478 -31.80 3.93 -29.15
C GLN A 478 -30.70 3.49 -30.13
N ARG A 479 -30.01 4.44 -30.77
CA ARG A 479 -28.86 4.15 -31.65
C ARG A 479 -27.67 3.60 -30.87
N ILE A 480 -27.40 4.11 -29.67
CA ILE A 480 -26.32 3.60 -28.80
C ILE A 480 -26.63 2.19 -28.30
N ASP A 481 -27.85 1.96 -27.83
CA ASP A 481 -28.27 0.62 -27.39
C ASP A 481 -28.14 -0.40 -28.55
N ALA A 482 -28.46 0.00 -29.79
CA ALA A 482 -28.25 -0.85 -30.96
C ALA A 482 -26.76 -1.17 -31.24
N VAL A 483 -25.84 -0.23 -31.03
CA VAL A 483 -24.37 -0.44 -31.14
C VAL A 483 -23.87 -1.39 -30.04
N LEU A 484 -24.30 -1.17 -28.79
CA LEU A 484 -23.91 -2.00 -27.65
C LEU A 484 -24.49 -3.42 -27.75
N ARG A 485 -25.73 -3.59 -28.23
CA ARG A 485 -26.38 -4.90 -28.43
C ARG A 485 -25.74 -5.73 -29.54
N LYS A 486 -25.37 -5.12 -30.68
CA LYS A 486 -24.68 -5.84 -31.78
C LYS A 486 -23.34 -6.40 -31.31
N THR A 487 -22.65 -5.67 -30.46
CA THR A 487 -21.37 -6.06 -29.85
C THR A 487 -21.53 -7.27 -28.91
N ARG A 488 -22.57 -7.26 -28.05
CA ARG A 488 -22.89 -8.39 -27.16
C ARG A 488 -23.24 -9.68 -27.92
N ASN A 489 -23.90 -9.54 -29.07
CA ASN A 489 -24.29 -10.69 -29.89
C ASN A 489 -23.12 -11.23 -30.75
N ALA A 490 -22.20 -10.37 -31.22
CA ALA A 490 -21.02 -10.79 -31.97
C ALA A 490 -19.99 -11.57 -31.13
N GLN A 491 -19.96 -11.37 -29.81
CA GLN A 491 -19.13 -12.16 -28.89
C GLN A 491 -19.78 -13.52 -28.53
N ARG A 492 -21.12 -13.61 -28.53
CA ARG A 492 -21.84 -14.86 -28.28
C ARG A 492 -21.85 -15.83 -29.46
N SER A 493 -21.60 -15.38 -30.70
CA SER A 493 -21.57 -16.24 -31.88
C SER A 493 -20.16 -16.75 -32.24
N LYS A 494 -19.15 -16.46 -31.41
CA LYS A 494 -17.76 -16.95 -31.52
C LYS A 494 -17.39 -17.97 -30.42
N LEU A 495 -18.38 -18.34 -29.61
CA LEU A 495 -18.43 -19.51 -28.73
C LEU A 495 -19.46 -20.48 -29.34
#